data_AF-A0A558AY85-F1
#
_entry.id   AF-A0A558AY85-F1
#
_cell.length_a   1.000
_cell.length_b   1.000
_cell.length_c   1.000
_cell.angle_alpha   90.00
_cell.angle_beta   90.00
_cell.angle_gamma   90.00
#
_symmetry.space_group_name_H-M   'P 1'
#
loop_
_entity.id
_entity.type
_entity.pdbx_description
1 polymer ?
#
loop_
_entity_poly.entity_id
_entity_poly.type
_entity_poly.pdbx_seq_one_letter_code
_entity_poly.pdbx_strand_id
1 'polypeptide(L)'
;MIFDKVELDEVTYDVTGQLRIKDDDEVKIIFEDLMFGNALKDLNAKEKTIDHLALKNSEETRYDTKKVKVSHLTIDGKFYHATFK
;
A
#
# COMPACT_ATOMS: atom_id res chain seq x y z
N MET A 1 9.91 2.09 7.87
CA MET A 1 10.85 1.56 6.86
C MET A 1 10.56 2.24 5.52
N ILE A 2 11.52 2.34 4.60
CA ILE A 2 11.29 2.89 3.26
C ILE A 2 11.10 1.74 2.27
N PHE A 3 10.12 1.88 1.37
CA PHE A 3 9.94 1.03 0.20
C PHE A 3 10.06 1.89 -1.06
N ASP A 4 10.46 1.29 -2.17
CA ASP A 4 10.55 1.93 -3.50
C ASP A 4 9.73 1.20 -4.57
N LYS A 5 9.12 0.07 -4.20
CA LYS A 5 8.28 -0.74 -5.09
C LYS A 5 7.14 -1.40 -4.32
N VAL A 6 5.99 -1.50 -4.98
CA VAL A 6 4.79 -2.14 -4.45
C VAL A 6 4.28 -3.14 -5.47
N GLU A 7 4.05 -4.37 -5.02
CA GLU A 7 3.33 -5.39 -5.78
C GLU A 7 1.94 -5.53 -5.16
N LEU A 8 0.93 -5.32 -5.99
CA LEU A 8 -0.47 -5.34 -5.63
C LEU A 8 -1.19 -6.29 -6.59
N ASP A 9 -1.55 -7.47 -6.09
CA ASP A 9 -1.95 -8.62 -6.91
C ASP A 9 -0.90 -8.90 -8.01
N GLU A 10 -1.29 -8.82 -9.29
CA GLU A 10 -0.41 -9.03 -10.44
C GLU A 10 0.21 -7.73 -10.99
N VAL A 11 -0.03 -6.60 -10.33
CA VAL A 11 0.42 -5.27 -10.79
C VAL A 11 1.58 -4.77 -9.93
N THR A 12 2.65 -4.31 -10.58
CA THR A 12 3.81 -3.70 -9.90
C THR A 12 3.83 -2.19 -10.12
N TYR A 13 4.09 -1.44 -9.06
CA TYR A 13 4.23 0.02 -9.05
C TYR A 13 5.62 0.41 -8.54
N ASP A 14 6.33 1.24 -9.29
CA ASP A 14 7.57 1.89 -8.83
C ASP A 14 7.19 3.15 -8.02
N VAL A 15 6.99 2.97 -6.72
CA VAL A 15 6.54 4.03 -5.81
C VAL A 15 7.41 4.07 -4.56
N THR A 16 7.96 5.23 -4.28
CA THR A 16 8.68 5.48 -3.04
C THR A 16 7.74 5.90 -1.93
N GLY A 17 7.89 5.29 -0.76
CA GLY A 17 7.07 5.62 0.39
C GLY A 17 7.61 5.11 1.72
N GLN A 18 6.88 5.45 2.77
CA GLN A 18 7.16 5.01 4.14
C GLN A 18 6.16 3.93 4.56
N LEU A 19 6.69 2.81 5.04
CA LEU A 19 5.96 1.71 5.66
C LEU A 19 6.02 1.82 7.19
N ARG A 20 4.85 1.73 7.84
CA ARG A 20 4.69 1.53 9.29
C ARG A 20 3.78 0.32 9.55
N ILE A 21 4.30 -0.67 10.27
CA ILE A 21 3.55 -1.83 10.77
C ILE A 21 3.11 -1.51 12.19
N LYS A 22 1.84 -1.77 12.52
CA LYS A 22 1.29 -1.62 13.87
C LYS A 22 1.01 -2.99 14.49
N ASP A 23 0.82 -3.03 15.80
CA ASP A 23 0.65 -4.26 16.60
C ASP A 23 -0.63 -5.09 16.30
N ASP A 24 -1.56 -4.58 15.47
CA ASP A 24 -2.88 -5.16 15.17
C ASP A 24 -2.99 -5.73 13.74
N ASP A 25 -1.86 -6.19 13.17
CA ASP A 25 -1.72 -6.57 11.74
C ASP A 25 -2.09 -5.44 10.75
N GLU A 26 -2.27 -4.22 11.27
CA GLU A 26 -2.52 -3.04 10.45
C GLU A 26 -1.21 -2.51 9.86
N VAL A 27 -1.20 -2.35 8.54
CA VAL A 27 -0.10 -1.72 7.84
C VAL A 27 -0.52 -0.38 7.28
N LYS A 28 0.24 0.66 7.64
CA LYS A 28 0.08 1.99 7.07
C LYS A 28 1.24 2.31 6.14
N ILE A 29 0.92 2.77 4.94
CA ILE A 29 1.89 3.33 4.01
C ILE A 29 1.60 4.79 3.70
N ILE A 30 2.67 5.54 3.43
CA ILE A 30 2.63 6.95 3.06
C ILE A 30 3.44 7.14 1.78
N PHE A 31 2.87 7.71 0.73
CA PHE A 31 3.50 7.85 -0.60
C PHE A 31 2.90 9.02 -1.39
N GLU A 32 3.53 9.42 -2.50
CA GLU A 32 3.08 10.57 -3.32
C GLU A 32 2.57 10.17 -4.73
N ASP A 33 2.67 8.90 -5.11
CA ASP A 33 2.29 8.44 -6.45
C ASP A 33 0.78 8.48 -6.72
N LEU A 34 0.39 9.26 -7.74
CA LEU A 34 -1.00 9.49 -8.12
C LEU A 34 -1.67 8.24 -8.70
N MET A 35 -0.96 7.44 -9.50
CA MET A 35 -1.56 6.28 -10.17
C MET A 35 -1.89 5.18 -9.16
N PHE A 36 -0.93 4.87 -8.30
CA PHE A 36 -1.11 3.95 -7.19
C PHE A 36 -2.18 4.47 -6.21
N GLY A 37 -2.19 5.77 -5.91
CA GLY A 37 -3.22 6.41 -5.08
C GLY A 37 -4.64 6.23 -5.65
N ASN A 38 -4.80 6.39 -6.97
CA ASN A 38 -6.08 6.15 -7.64
C ASN A 38 -6.48 4.67 -7.63
N ALA A 39 -5.53 3.74 -7.79
CA ALA A 39 -5.79 2.31 -7.69
C ALA A 39 -6.29 1.94 -6.29
N LEU A 40 -5.63 2.42 -5.23
CA LEU A 40 -6.08 2.19 -3.85
C LEU A 40 -7.44 2.82 -3.57
N LYS A 41 -7.75 3.98 -4.16
CA LYS A 41 -9.06 4.63 -4.03
C LYS A 41 -10.17 3.77 -4.62
N ASP A 42 -9.95 3.18 -5.79
CA ASP A 42 -10.91 2.27 -6.42
C ASP A 42 -11.11 1.00 -5.60
N LEU A 43 -10.01 0.41 -5.10
CA LEU A 43 -10.07 -0.78 -4.23
C LEU A 43 -10.84 -0.52 -2.93
N ASN A 44 -10.58 0.62 -2.28
CA ASN A 44 -11.30 1.04 -1.09
C ASN A 44 -12.80 1.27 -1.37
N ALA A 45 -13.13 1.96 -2.46
CA ALA A 45 -14.52 2.24 -2.84
C ALA A 45 -15.32 0.97 -3.18
N LYS A 46 -14.65 -0.06 -3.71
CA LYS A 46 -15.24 -1.37 -4.03
C LYS A 46 -15.18 -2.38 -2.87
N GLU A 47 -14.61 -1.99 -1.73
CA GLU A 47 -14.34 -2.88 -0.58
C GLU A 47 -13.65 -4.19 -0.98
N LYS A 48 -12.83 -4.14 -2.03
CA LYS A 48 -12.24 -5.31 -2.67
C LYS A 48 -11.10 -5.86 -1.81
N THR A 49 -11.09 -7.17 -1.61
CA THR A 49 -9.94 -7.89 -1.06
C THR A 49 -8.85 -7.99 -2.13
N ILE A 50 -7.65 -7.58 -1.76
CA ILE A 50 -6.42 -7.77 -2.51
C ILE A 50 -5.85 -9.13 -2.10
N ASP A 51 -5.59 -9.99 -3.06
CA ASP A 51 -5.08 -11.33 -2.82
C ASP A 51 -3.64 -11.29 -2.30
N HIS A 52 -2.83 -10.34 -2.79
CA HIS A 52 -1.42 -10.20 -2.41
C HIS A 52 -0.97 -8.74 -2.37
N LEU A 53 -0.32 -8.34 -1.27
CA LEU A 53 0.37 -7.07 -1.14
C LEU A 53 1.81 -7.33 -0.69
N ALA A 54 2.78 -6.89 -1.49
CA ALA A 54 4.18 -6.87 -1.10
C ALA A 54 4.79 -5.48 -1.26
N LEU A 55 5.58 -5.06 -0.28
CA LEU A 55 6.34 -3.81 -0.29
C LEU A 55 7.82 -4.15 -0.32
N LYS A 56 8.53 -3.62 -1.31
CA LYS A 56 9.93 -3.94 -1.57
C LYS A 56 10.81 -2.70 -1.49
N ASN A 57 12.07 -2.92 -1.12
CA ASN A 57 13.13 -1.93 -1.21
C ASN A 57 14.20 -2.52 -2.14
N SER A 58 14.27 -2.02 -3.37
CA SER A 58 15.05 -2.53 -4.48
C SER A 58 14.73 -4.00 -4.76
N GLU A 59 15.52 -4.94 -4.24
CA GLU A 59 15.32 -6.38 -4.40
C GLU A 59 14.84 -7.07 -3.11
N GLU A 60 14.82 -6.37 -1.98
CA GLU A 60 14.46 -6.95 -0.69
C GLU A 60 12.97 -6.75 -0.38
N THR A 61 12.24 -7.84 -0.13
CA THR A 61 10.86 -7.80 0.36
C THR A 61 10.84 -7.36 1.82
N ARG A 62 10.30 -6.16 2.08
CA ARG A 62 10.17 -5.58 3.42
C ARG A 62 8.88 -5.98 4.12
N TYR A 63 7.85 -6.27 3.35
CA TYR A 63 6.54 -6.68 3.83
C TYR A 63 5.86 -7.53 2.75
N ASP A 64 5.20 -8.59 3.18
CA ASP A 64 4.45 -9.51 2.32
C ASP A 64 3.22 -9.98 3.11
N THR A 65 2.05 -9.81 2.53
CA THR A 65 0.80 -10.24 3.14
C THR A 65 -0.21 -10.66 2.09
N LYS A 66 -1.16 -11.49 2.49
CA LYS A 66 -2.19 -12.04 1.62
C LYS A 66 -3.57 -11.72 2.17
N LYS A 67 -4.53 -11.52 1.26
CA LYS A 67 -5.95 -11.28 1.58
C LYS A 67 -6.16 -10.04 2.47
N VAL A 68 -5.60 -8.91 2.07
CA VAL A 68 -5.77 -7.64 2.77
C VAL A 68 -6.73 -6.70 2.04
N LYS A 69 -7.29 -5.74 2.76
CA LYS A 69 -8.14 -4.68 2.21
C LYS A 69 -7.56 -3.32 2.52
N VAL A 70 -7.79 -2.37 1.62
CA VAL A 70 -7.58 -0.95 1.96
C VAL A 70 -8.69 -0.55 2.92
N SER A 71 -8.40 -0.45 4.21
CA SER A 71 -9.38 -0.11 5.25
C SER A 71 -9.57 1.40 5.40
N HIS A 72 -8.54 2.17 5.07
CA HIS A 72 -8.59 3.62 5.12
C HIS A 72 -7.66 4.25 4.08
N LEU A 73 -8.12 5.30 3.41
CA LEU A 73 -7.31 6.09 2.48
C LEU A 73 -7.63 7.57 2.65
N THR A 74 -6.63 8.35 3.04
CA THR A 74 -6.72 9.82 3.15
C THR A 74 -5.61 10.50 2.37
N ILE A 75 -5.82 11.76 2.00
CA ILE A 75 -4.83 12.58 1.29
C ILE A 75 -4.50 13.78 2.19
N ASP A 76 -3.23 13.97 2.52
CA ASP A 76 -2.71 15.11 3.28
C ASP A 76 -1.69 15.87 2.43
N GLY A 77 -2.10 17.01 1.87
CA GLY A 77 -1.31 17.73 0.87
C GLY A 77 -1.06 16.88 -0.38
N LYS A 78 0.19 16.48 -0.60
CA LYS A 78 0.62 15.61 -1.71
C LYS A 78 0.75 14.14 -1.31
N PHE A 79 0.61 13.83 -0.03
CA PHE A 79 0.85 12.49 0.50
C PHE A 79 -0.47 11.72 0.61
N TYR A 80 -0.48 10.52 0.04
CA TYR A 80 -1.48 9.51 0.28
C TYR A 80 -1.13 8.74 1.54
N HIS A 81 -2.12 8.52 2.40
CA HIS A 81 -2.01 7.70 3.60
C HIS A 81 -2.99 6.54 3.46
N ALA A 82 -2.48 5.36 3.15
CA ALA A 82 -3.27 4.15 3.02
C ALA A 82 -3.04 3.23 4.23
N THR A 83 -4.12 2.66 4.75
CA THR A 83 -4.09 1.63 5.80
C THR A 83 -4.66 0.34 5.24
N PHE A 84 -3.97 -0.76 5.49
CA PHE A 84 -4.33 -2.12 5.10
C PHE A 84 -4.64 -2.95 6.34
N LYS A 85 -5.65 -3.79 6.24
CA LYS A 85 -6.06 -4.76 7.27
C LYS A 85 -6.60 -6.03 6.63
#